data_AF-A0A957HEB6-F1
#
_entry.id   AF-A0A957HEB6-F1
#
_cell.length_a   1.000
_cell.length_b   1.000
_cell.length_c   1.000
_cell.angle_alpha   90.00
_cell.angle_beta   90.00
_cell.angle_gamma   90.00
#
_symmetry.space_group_name_H-M   'P 1'
#
loop_
_entity.id
_entity.type
_entity.pdbx_description
1 polymer ?
#
loop_
_entity_poly.entity_id
_entity_poly.type
_entity_poly.pdbx_seq_one_letter_code
_entity_poly.pdbx_strand_id
1 'polypeptide(L)'
;MNNQHIMLYIGTDNRHEQFAADGNWIVFHAPTMRDALAQTIFSHPDVIVIDAGSDMLLAEDSFYHLRTIQHPPILLLSNMPNRWDTRRFKNPVSVLPEDSAHAEIANALVAMLEGKVATPA
;
A
#
# COMPACT_ATOMS: atom_id res chain seq x y z
N MET A 1 8.51 23.55 5.11
CA MET A 1 8.19 22.79 3.88
C MET A 1 7.24 21.71 4.32
N ASN A 2 6.01 21.65 3.79
CA ASN A 2 5.10 20.55 4.11
C ASN A 2 5.76 19.26 3.59
N ASN A 3 6.12 18.34 4.50
CA ASN A 3 6.61 17.02 4.12
C ASN A 3 5.44 16.27 3.48
N GLN A 4 5.33 16.33 2.16
CA GLN A 4 4.41 15.47 1.42
C GLN A 4 4.99 14.05 1.43
N HIS A 5 4.15 13.07 1.72
CA HIS A 5 4.53 11.67 1.72
C HIS A 5 4.39 11.06 0.33
N ILE A 6 5.31 10.17 -0.03
CA ILE A 6 5.25 9.45 -1.30
C ILE A 6 4.48 8.15 -1.10
N MET A 7 3.37 7.99 -1.81
CA MET A 7 2.57 6.78 -1.83
C MET A 7 2.73 6.06 -3.17
N LEU A 8 2.98 4.76 -3.11
CA LEU A 8 2.78 3.88 -4.27
C LEU A 8 1.44 3.17 -4.11
N TYR A 9 0.52 3.37 -5.05
CA TYR A 9 -0.78 2.70 -5.10
C TYR A 9 -0.77 1.63 -6.19
N ILE A 10 -0.90 0.36 -5.79
CA ILE A 10 -0.94 -0.80 -6.67
C ILE A 10 -2.39 -1.25 -6.79
N GLY A 11 -2.93 -1.16 -8.00
CA GLY A 11 -4.32 -1.48 -8.29
C GLY A 11 -4.72 -0.96 -9.66
N THR A 12 -5.87 -1.38 -10.18
CA THR A 12 -6.33 -0.98 -11.53
C THR A 12 -7.43 0.08 -11.51
N ASP A 13 -7.92 0.45 -10.34
CA ASP A 13 -8.98 1.44 -10.17
C ASP A 13 -8.45 2.87 -9.95
N ASN A 14 -9.40 3.82 -9.90
CA ASN A 14 -9.11 5.24 -9.78
C ASN A 14 -9.13 5.75 -8.33
N ARG A 15 -9.17 4.86 -7.33
CA ARG A 15 -9.20 5.28 -5.91
C ARG A 15 -7.99 6.12 -5.51
N HIS A 16 -6.85 5.87 -6.16
CA HIS A 16 -5.62 6.63 -6.00
C HIS A 16 -5.79 8.14 -6.27
N GLU A 17 -6.75 8.54 -7.10
CA GLU A 17 -7.01 9.96 -7.44
C GLU A 17 -7.48 10.76 -6.22
N GLN A 18 -8.23 10.15 -5.29
CA GLN A 18 -8.70 10.82 -4.07
C GLN A 18 -7.51 11.19 -3.16
N PHE A 19 -6.52 10.30 -3.04
CA PHE A 19 -5.30 10.58 -2.27
C PHE A 19 -4.47 11.70 -2.91
N ALA A 20 -4.39 11.73 -4.25
CA ALA A 20 -3.71 12.81 -4.96
C ALA A 20 -4.43 14.17 -4.76
N ALA A 21 -5.76 14.17 -4.71
CA ALA A 21 -6.58 15.36 -4.51
C ALA A 21 -6.47 15.96 -3.09
N ASP A 22 -6.21 15.14 -2.06
CA ASP A 22 -6.04 15.60 -0.68
C ASP A 22 -4.82 16.52 -0.48
N GLY A 23 -3.87 16.53 -1.42
CA GLY A 23 -2.68 17.40 -1.40
C GLY A 23 -1.60 17.01 -0.37
N ASN A 24 -1.86 15.99 0.46
CA ASN A 24 -0.91 15.47 1.45
C ASN A 24 0.04 14.39 0.88
N TRP A 25 -0.26 13.89 -0.32
CA TRP A 25 0.41 12.74 -0.93
C TRP A 25 0.95 13.07 -2.33
N ILE A 26 2.14 12.57 -2.63
CA ILE A 26 2.61 12.37 -3.99
C ILE A 26 2.30 10.92 -4.34
N VAL A 27 1.34 10.70 -5.24
CA VAL A 27 0.82 9.36 -5.55
C VAL A 27 1.38 8.85 -6.87
N PHE A 28 2.07 7.70 -6.83
CA PHE A 28 2.43 6.92 -8.00
C PHE A 28 1.44 5.76 -8.16
N HIS A 29 0.72 5.74 -9.28
CA HIS A 29 -0.19 4.65 -9.62
C HIS A 29 0.55 3.54 -10.39
N ALA A 30 0.32 2.29 -10.01
CA ALA A 30 0.91 1.11 -10.61
C ALA A 30 -0.18 0.09 -11.01
N PRO A 31 -0.70 0.17 -12.25
CA PRO A 31 -1.72 -0.74 -12.75
C PRO A 31 -1.17 -2.09 -13.24
N THR A 32 0.14 -2.30 -13.17
CA THR A 32 0.79 -3.56 -13.53
C THR A 32 1.85 -3.95 -12.51
N MET A 33 2.16 -5.25 -12.40
CA MET A 33 3.20 -5.73 -11.48
C MET A 33 4.57 -5.11 -11.83
N ARG A 34 4.85 -4.95 -13.13
CA ARG A 34 6.09 -4.30 -13.57
C ARG A 34 6.20 -2.88 -13.04
N ASP A 35 5.11 -2.11 -13.14
CA ASP A 35 5.11 -0.73 -12.65
C ASP A 35 5.21 -0.70 -11.13
N ALA A 36 4.52 -1.60 -10.42
CA ALA A 36 4.60 -1.72 -8.96
C ALA A 36 6.04 -1.97 -8.49
N LEU A 37 6.75 -2.93 -9.10
CA LEU A 37 8.13 -3.25 -8.75
C LEU A 37 9.09 -2.12 -9.15
N ALA A 38 8.90 -1.51 -10.32
CA ALA A 38 9.71 -0.38 -10.75
C ALA A 38 9.56 0.82 -9.79
N GLN A 39 8.32 1.22 -9.48
CA GLN A 39 8.03 2.35 -8.61
C GLN A 39 8.49 2.12 -7.18
N THR A 40 8.42 0.88 -6.68
CA THR A 40 8.95 0.53 -5.35
C THR A 40 10.45 0.85 -5.24
N ILE A 41 11.20 0.67 -6.33
CA ILE A 41 12.65 0.90 -6.37
C ILE A 41 12.98 2.36 -6.68
N PHE A 42 12.36 2.93 -7.71
CA PHE A 42 12.75 4.25 -8.24
C PHE A 42 12.16 5.43 -7.50
N SER A 43 10.95 5.28 -6.97
CA SER A 43 10.22 6.41 -6.36
C SER A 43 10.40 6.50 -4.86
N HIS A 44 11.08 5.52 -4.26
CA HIS A 44 11.34 5.44 -2.83
C HIS A 44 10.10 5.79 -1.98
N PRO A 45 8.97 5.07 -2.16
CA PRO A 45 7.74 5.40 -1.46
C PRO A 45 7.90 5.29 0.05
N ASP A 46 7.22 6.15 0.80
CA ASP A 46 7.11 6.08 2.26
C ASP A 46 6.14 4.97 2.68
N VAL A 47 5.17 4.65 1.81
CA VAL A 47 4.16 3.62 2.03
C VAL A 47 3.67 3.04 0.71
N ILE A 48 3.30 1.75 0.73
CA ILE A 48 2.66 1.07 -0.40
C ILE A 48 1.22 0.74 -0.02
N VAL A 49 0.28 1.06 -0.90
CA VAL A 49 -1.10 0.56 -0.85
C VAL A 49 -1.25 -0.51 -1.92
N ILE A 50 -1.77 -1.68 -1.54
CA ILE A 50 -2.12 -2.76 -2.48
C ILE A 50 -3.63 -2.94 -2.41
N ASP A 51 -4.35 -2.65 -3.50
CA ASP A 51 -5.79 -2.84 -3.60
C ASP A 51 -6.13 -4.16 -4.30
N ALA A 52 -6.42 -5.19 -3.49
CA ALA A 52 -6.83 -6.49 -4.00
C ALA A 52 -8.28 -6.53 -4.50
N GLY A 53 -9.11 -5.56 -4.12
CA GLY A 53 -10.47 -5.42 -4.64
C GLY A 53 -10.49 -4.96 -6.10
N SER A 54 -9.48 -4.19 -6.53
CA SER A 54 -9.33 -3.74 -7.92
C SER A 54 -8.84 -4.85 -8.86
N ASP A 55 -7.83 -5.61 -8.46
CA ASP A 55 -7.30 -6.75 -9.19
C ASP A 55 -6.55 -7.69 -8.22
N MET A 56 -7.18 -8.83 -7.91
CA MET A 56 -6.63 -9.82 -6.99
C MET A 56 -5.31 -10.42 -7.46
N LEU A 57 -5.17 -10.69 -8.76
CA LEU A 57 -3.96 -11.32 -9.30
C LEU A 57 -2.77 -10.37 -9.22
N LEU A 58 -2.98 -9.11 -9.62
CA LEU A 58 -1.97 -8.06 -9.48
C LEU A 58 -1.56 -7.87 -8.01
N ALA A 59 -2.52 -7.84 -7.09
CA ALA A 59 -2.26 -7.68 -5.67
C ALA A 59 -1.44 -8.84 -5.10
N GLU A 60 -1.81 -10.10 -5.42
CA GLU A 60 -1.06 -11.28 -5.00
C GLU A 60 0.36 -11.29 -5.53
N ASP A 61 0.52 -11.12 -6.84
CA ASP A 61 1.81 -11.16 -7.48
C ASP A 61 2.72 -10.06 -6.94
N SER A 62 2.20 -8.84 -6.79
CA SER A 62 2.95 -7.72 -6.23
C SER A 62 3.32 -7.98 -4.77
N PHE A 63 2.36 -8.41 -3.94
CA PHE A 63 2.61 -8.70 -2.52
C PHE A 63 3.70 -9.76 -2.33
N TYR A 64 3.62 -10.89 -3.03
CA TYR A 64 4.58 -11.97 -2.87
C TYR A 64 5.97 -11.63 -3.40
N HIS A 65 6.07 -10.80 -4.45
CA HIS A 65 7.35 -10.28 -4.92
C HIS A 65 7.94 -9.24 -3.96
N LEU A 66 7.13 -8.33 -3.41
CA LEU A 66 7.57 -7.32 -2.45
C LEU A 66 8.20 -7.95 -1.20
N ARG A 67 7.73 -9.13 -0.78
CA ARG A 67 8.34 -9.92 0.31
C ARG A 67 9.83 -10.24 0.08
N THR A 68 10.27 -10.30 -1.17
CA THR A 68 11.65 -10.69 -1.54
C THR A 68 12.63 -9.53 -1.60
N ILE A 69 12.14 -8.29 -1.49
CA ILE A 69 12.95 -7.08 -1.55
C ILE A 69 12.76 -6.24 -0.29
N GLN A 70 13.58 -5.20 -0.13
CA GLN A 70 13.29 -4.18 0.88
C GLN A 70 12.21 -3.25 0.33
N HIS A 71 11.14 -3.06 1.10
CA HIS A 71 9.98 -2.25 0.72
C HIS A 71 9.53 -1.41 1.95
N PRO A 72 8.91 -0.24 1.79
CA PRO A 72 8.29 0.47 2.93
C PRO A 72 7.10 -0.30 3.51
N PRO A 73 6.48 0.16 4.62
CA PRO A 73 5.25 -0.44 5.14
C PRO A 73 4.16 -0.60 4.07
N ILE A 74 3.36 -1.67 4.18
CA ILE A 74 2.30 -2.00 3.22
C ILE A 74 0.93 -1.92 3.91
N LEU A 75 0.01 -1.17 3.32
CA LEU A 75 -1.41 -1.26 3.59
C LEU A 75 -2.07 -2.08 2.49
N LEU A 76 -2.65 -3.21 2.86
CA LEU A 76 -3.33 -4.11 1.94
C LEU A 76 -4.84 -3.97 2.12
N LEU A 77 -5.55 -3.66 1.05
CA LEU A 77 -7.01 -3.61 1.01
C LEU A 77 -7.52 -4.96 0.51
N SER A 78 -8.09 -5.78 1.38
CA SER A 78 -8.56 -7.12 1.03
C SER A 78 -9.61 -7.66 2.01
N ASN A 79 -10.67 -8.23 1.46
CA ASN A 79 -11.67 -9.00 2.23
C ASN A 79 -11.26 -10.45 2.52
N MET A 80 -10.02 -10.86 2.20
CA MET A 80 -9.50 -12.21 2.42
C MET A 80 -8.26 -12.23 3.35
N PRO A 81 -8.38 -11.89 4.64
CA PRO A 81 -7.22 -11.70 5.53
C PRO A 81 -6.33 -12.94 5.67
N ASN A 82 -6.90 -14.15 5.60
CA ASN A 82 -6.16 -15.42 5.73
C ASN A 82 -5.33 -15.80 4.50
N ARG A 83 -5.46 -15.06 3.39
CA ARG A 83 -4.75 -15.32 2.12
C ARG A 83 -3.33 -14.77 2.13
N TRP A 84 -3.04 -13.84 3.03
CA TRP A 84 -1.83 -13.03 3.03
C TRP A 84 -0.91 -13.45 4.18
N ASP A 85 0.26 -14.03 3.86
CA ASP A 85 1.25 -14.40 4.89
C ASP A 85 2.11 -13.18 5.30
N THR A 86 1.52 -12.30 6.10
CA THR A 86 2.11 -11.02 6.53
C THR A 86 3.32 -11.18 7.46
N ARG A 87 3.44 -12.31 8.16
CA ARG A 87 4.51 -12.60 9.14
C ARG A 87 5.91 -12.70 8.54
N ARG A 88 6.00 -12.87 7.21
CA ARG A 88 7.29 -13.00 6.52
C ARG A 88 7.90 -11.67 6.08
N PHE A 89 7.21 -10.56 6.34
CA PHE A 89 7.66 -9.23 5.97
C PHE A 89 8.50 -8.63 7.10
N LYS A 90 9.60 -7.97 6.73
CA LYS A 90 10.43 -7.25 7.71
C LYS A 90 9.79 -5.95 8.16
N ASN A 91 9.05 -5.31 7.26
CA ASN A 91 8.34 -4.07 7.53
C ASN A 91 6.84 -4.33 7.75
N PRO A 92 6.15 -3.48 8.54
CA PRO A 92 4.76 -3.70 8.89
C PRO A 92 3.85 -3.85 7.68
N VAL A 93 2.94 -4.83 7.77
CA VAL A 93 1.83 -5.02 6.83
C VAL A 93 0.53 -4.92 7.62
N SER A 94 -0.33 -3.98 7.23
CA SER A 94 -1.69 -3.85 7.77
C SER A 94 -2.69 -4.29 6.72
N VAL A 95 -3.82 -4.84 7.15
CA VAL A 95 -4.91 -5.24 6.27
C VAL A 95 -6.18 -4.49 6.66
N LEU A 96 -6.81 -3.84 5.70
CA LEU A 96 -8.14 -3.26 5.82
C LEU A 96 -9.11 -3.93 4.84
N PRO A 97 -10.43 -3.93 5.12
CA PRO A 97 -11.44 -4.31 4.15
C PRO A 97 -11.28 -3.57 2.82
N GLU A 98 -11.58 -4.23 1.71
CA GLU A 98 -11.44 -3.60 0.40
C GLU A 98 -12.46 -2.48 0.17
N ASP A 99 -13.57 -2.48 0.89
CA ASP A 99 -14.63 -1.46 0.86
C ASP A 99 -14.43 -0.34 1.91
N SER A 100 -13.29 -0.32 2.62
CA SER A 100 -12.96 0.74 3.58
C SER A 100 -13.09 2.13 2.97
N ALA A 101 -13.65 3.06 3.74
CA ALA A 101 -13.83 4.44 3.29
C ALA A 101 -12.48 5.14 3.12
N HIS A 102 -12.40 6.11 2.21
CA HIS A 102 -11.19 6.91 1.97
C HIS A 102 -10.57 7.47 3.25
N ALA A 103 -11.40 8.05 4.13
CA ALA A 103 -10.95 8.60 5.40
C ALA A 103 -10.38 7.54 6.36
N GLU A 104 -10.89 6.31 6.33
CA GLU A 104 -10.38 5.20 7.13
C GLU A 104 -8.99 4.77 6.65
N ILE A 105 -8.84 4.61 5.33
CA ILE A 105 -7.56 4.26 4.69
C ILE A 105 -6.53 5.36 4.97
N ALA A 106 -6.89 6.64 4.80
CA ALA A 106 -6.01 7.77 5.07
C ALA A 106 -5.53 7.81 6.54
N ASN A 107 -6.43 7.57 7.50
CA ASN A 107 -6.08 7.52 8.92
C ASN A 107 -5.13 6.36 9.23
N ALA A 108 -5.35 5.19 8.64
CA ALA A 108 -4.46 4.05 8.80
C ALA A 108 -3.06 4.32 8.25
N LEU A 109 -2.96 4.96 7.07
CA LEU A 109 -1.69 5.35 6.48
C LEU A 109 -0.90 6.32 7.35
N VAL A 110 -1.55 7.35 7.92
CA VAL A 110 -0.91 8.28 8.85
C VAL A 110 -0.39 7.54 10.08
N ALA A 111 -1.20 6.66 10.68
CA ALA A 111 -0.78 5.86 11.83
C ALA A 111 0.43 4.96 11.51
N MET A 112 0.48 4.39 10.30
CA MET A 112 1.61 3.58 9.84
C MET A 112 2.90 4.39 9.76
N LEU A 113 2.83 5.58 9.17
CA LEU A 113 3.99 6.46 9.01
C LEU A 113 4.51 7.02 10.34
N GLU A 114 3.64 7.24 11.31
CA GLU A 114 4.02 7.64 12.67
C GLU A 114 4.60 6.49 13.52
N GLY A 115 4.73 5.28 12.95
CA GLY A 115 5.22 4.10 13.67
C GLY A 115 4.26 3.59 14.74
N LYS A 116 2.97 3.97 14.67
CA LYS A 116 1.94 3.61 15.65
C LYS A 116 1.25 2.28 15.33
N VAL A 117 1.64 1.60 14.27
CA VAL A 117 1.05 0.31 13.89
C VAL A 117 1.83 -0.82 14.54
N ALA A 118 1.10 -1.62 15.32
CA ALA A 118 1.61 -2.79 16.03
C ALA A 118 2.25 -3.77 15.04
N THR A 119 3.52 -4.08 15.25
CA THR A 119 4.17 -5.22 14.64
C THR A 119 3.44 -6.49 15.09
N PRO A 120 3.03 -7.40 14.20
CA PRO A 120 2.54 -8.69 14.67
C PRO A 120 3.69 -9.42 15.39
N ALA A 121 3.40 -9.91 16.59
CA ALA A 121 4.30 -10.73 17.39
C ALA A 121 4.57 -12.10 16.73
#